data_AF-A0A0A8ZWT7-F1
#
_entry.id   AF-A0A0A8ZWT7-F1
#
_cell.length_a   1.000
_cell.length_b   1.000
_cell.length_c   1.000
_cell.angle_alpha   90.00
_cell.angle_beta   90.00
_cell.angle_gamma   90.00
#
_symmetry.space_group_name_H-M   'P 1'
#
loop_
_entity.id
_entity.type
_entity.pdbx_description
1 polymer ?
#
loop_
_entity_poly.entity_id
_entity_poly.type
_entity_poly.pdbx_seq_one_letter_code
_entity_poly.pdbx_strand_id
1 'polypeptide(L)'
;METYMSDIHVMPAEDGGIGFAGVNESSLHFWSRRIDFEGAAGWELIRIIDLNKFALSGLPAGDTLLWSSVVAFVEDSDELFLQSEAGIFMIDIRSMQLRKVLEGIQSTIYPYTSFYTRGRDIVGIDDRDEQWKHLL
;
A
#
# COMPACT_ATOMS: atom_id res chain seq x y z
N MET A 1 -3.48 10.71 -24.58
CA MET A 1 -3.46 10.71 -23.11
C MET A 1 -4.54 9.75 -22.68
N GLU A 2 -4.20 8.71 -21.92
CA GLU A 2 -5.22 7.80 -21.38
C GLU A 2 -6.07 8.55 -20.36
N THR A 3 -7.39 8.33 -20.39
CA THR A 3 -8.31 8.90 -19.42
C THR A 3 -8.65 7.84 -18.40
N TYR A 4 -8.23 8.05 -17.15
CA TYR A 4 -8.63 7.19 -16.03
C TYR A 4 -10.04 7.58 -15.61
N MET A 5 -10.94 6.59 -15.52
CA MET A 5 -12.29 6.81 -15.01
C MET A 5 -12.34 6.86 -13.47
N SER A 6 -11.31 6.36 -12.81
CA SER A 6 -11.14 6.36 -11.35
C SER A 6 -9.97 7.23 -10.91
N ASP A 7 -9.86 7.47 -9.60
CA ASP A 7 -8.80 8.28 -9.02
C ASP A 7 -7.40 7.70 -9.27
N ILE A 8 -6.43 8.59 -9.46
CA ILE A 8 -5.00 8.27 -9.48
C ILE A 8 -4.37 8.64 -8.14
N HIS A 9 -3.32 7.93 -7.75
CA HIS A 9 -2.57 8.21 -6.54
C HIS A 9 -1.09 8.46 -6.84
N VAL A 10 -0.55 9.56 -6.33
CA VAL A 10 0.88 9.90 -6.46
C VAL A 10 1.70 8.96 -5.58
N MET A 11 2.84 8.51 -6.07
CA MET A 11 3.75 7.62 -5.36
C MET A 11 5.22 7.94 -5.71
N PRO A 12 6.20 7.50 -4.91
CA PRO A 12 7.59 7.45 -5.36
C PRO A 12 7.72 6.55 -6.60
N ALA A 13 8.50 6.97 -7.59
CA ALA A 13 8.87 6.11 -8.71
C ALA A 13 10.10 5.25 -8.35
N GLU A 14 10.26 4.10 -9.04
CA GLU A 14 11.39 3.17 -8.81
C GLU A 14 12.77 3.83 -9.03
N ASP A 15 12.84 4.89 -9.85
CA ASP A 15 14.04 5.67 -10.12
C ASP A 15 14.29 6.80 -9.10
N GLY A 16 13.50 6.86 -8.01
CA GLY A 16 13.55 7.92 -7.02
C GLY A 16 12.83 9.21 -7.45
N GLY A 17 12.19 9.20 -8.62
CA GLY A 17 11.38 10.30 -9.14
C GLY A 17 9.95 10.33 -8.63
N ILE A 18 9.09 11.06 -9.33
CA ILE A 18 7.65 11.15 -9.07
C ILE A 18 6.92 10.18 -9.99
N GLY A 19 6.14 9.29 -9.41
CA GLY A 19 5.23 8.41 -10.14
C GLY A 19 3.77 8.60 -9.74
N PHE A 20 2.89 7.91 -10.44
CA PHE A 20 1.52 7.69 -9.98
C PHE A 20 1.03 6.32 -10.41
N ALA A 21 0.05 5.82 -9.68
CA ALA A 21 -0.69 4.61 -10.03
C ALA A 21 -2.16 4.94 -10.28
N GLY A 22 -2.78 4.24 -11.21
CA GLY A 22 -4.20 4.37 -11.53
C GLY A 22 -4.77 3.06 -12.05
N VAL A 23 -6.07 2.85 -11.84
CA VAL A 23 -6.77 1.68 -12.38
C VAL A 23 -7.51 2.09 -13.64
N ASN A 24 -7.29 1.35 -14.72
CA ASN A 24 -8.09 1.43 -15.93
C ASN A 24 -8.77 0.07 -16.15
N GLU A 25 -10.10 0.04 -16.02
CA GLU A 25 -10.91 -1.18 -16.06
C GLU A 25 -10.43 -2.24 -15.04
N SER A 26 -9.73 -3.28 -15.50
CA SER A 26 -9.15 -4.35 -14.68
C SER A 26 -7.62 -4.32 -14.65
N SER A 27 -7.01 -3.20 -15.04
CA SER A 27 -5.56 -3.05 -15.16
C SER A 27 -5.05 -1.95 -14.25
N LEU A 28 -4.07 -2.28 -13.41
CA LEU A 28 -3.34 -1.32 -12.60
C LEU A 28 -2.12 -0.81 -13.37
N HIS A 29 -2.11 0.49 -13.65
CA HIS A 29 -1.08 1.17 -14.42
C HIS A 29 -0.16 1.94 -13.48
N PHE A 30 1.15 1.85 -13.72
CA PHE A 30 2.17 2.63 -13.01
C PHE A 30 2.87 3.53 -14.02
N TRP A 31 2.96 4.80 -13.67
CA TRP A 31 3.62 5.83 -14.47
C TRP A 31 4.79 6.42 -13.70
N SER A 32 5.88 6.74 -14.40
CA SER A 32 6.97 7.56 -13.87
C SER A 32 7.08 8.84 -14.68
N ARG A 33 7.44 9.93 -14.00
CA ARG A 33 7.78 11.19 -14.64
C ARG A 33 9.24 11.16 -15.05
N ARG A 34 9.50 11.28 -16.36
CA ARG A 34 10.86 11.30 -16.92
C ARG A 34 11.15 12.60 -17.63
N ILE A 35 12.44 12.92 -17.74
CA ILE A 35 12.95 14.04 -18.53
C ILE A 35 13.64 13.44 -19.74
N ASP A 36 13.27 13.89 -20.93
CA ASP A 36 13.91 13.46 -22.17
C ASP A 36 15.28 14.15 -22.40
N PHE A 37 15.97 13.75 -23.47
CA PHE A 37 17.28 14.31 -23.81
C PHE A 37 17.24 15.81 -24.16
N GLU A 38 16.07 16.35 -24.47
CA GLU A 38 15.84 17.77 -24.76
C GLU A 38 15.49 18.58 -23.50
N GLY A 39 15.38 17.90 -22.34
CA GLY A 39 15.02 18.52 -21.08
C GLY A 39 13.51 18.66 -20.84
N ALA A 40 12.66 18.09 -21.71
CA ALA A 40 11.21 18.11 -21.57
C ALA A 40 10.75 17.03 -20.60
N ALA A 41 9.85 17.37 -19.67
CA ALA A 41 9.30 16.42 -18.70
C ALA A 41 7.99 15.80 -19.20
N GLY A 42 7.93 14.47 -19.24
CA GLY A 42 6.77 13.69 -19.66
C GLY A 42 6.43 12.54 -18.72
N TRP A 43 5.26 11.94 -18.92
CA TRP A 43 4.84 10.73 -18.22
C TRP A 43 5.08 9.51 -19.10
N GLU A 44 5.70 8.48 -18.54
CA GLU A 44 5.94 7.21 -19.20
C GLU A 44 5.27 6.08 -18.41
N LEU A 45 4.54 5.23 -19.11
CA LEU A 45 3.92 4.04 -18.52
C LEU A 45 5.01 2.98 -18.32
N ILE A 46 5.33 2.70 -17.06
CA ILE A 46 6.46 1.83 -16.70
C ILE A 46 6.04 0.38 -16.43
N ARG A 47 4.80 0.16 -15.98
CA ARG A 47 4.29 -1.17 -15.66
C ARG A 47 2.77 -1.21 -15.75
N ILE A 48 2.23 -2.34 -16.24
CA ILE A 48 0.81 -2.68 -16.16
C ILE A 48 0.67 -4.03 -15.45
N ILE A 49 -0.29 -4.13 -14.53
CA ILE A 49 -0.64 -5.37 -13.83
C ILE A 49 -2.13 -5.66 -14.05
N ASP A 50 -2.44 -6.88 -14.47
CA ASP A 50 -3.80 -7.37 -14.57
C ASP A 50 -4.33 -7.73 -13.17
N LEU A 51 -5.37 -7.03 -12.72
CA LEU A 51 -5.97 -7.18 -11.40
C LEU A 51 -6.61 -8.56 -11.20
N ASN A 52 -6.98 -9.25 -12.28
CA ASN A 52 -7.56 -10.60 -12.21
C ASN A 52 -6.55 -11.66 -11.77
N LYS A 53 -5.24 -11.34 -11.83
CA LYS A 53 -4.17 -12.24 -11.40
C LYS A 53 -3.97 -12.26 -9.89
N PHE A 54 -4.56 -11.31 -9.15
CA PHE A 54 -4.46 -11.32 -7.70
C PHE A 54 -5.33 -12.42 -7.10
N ALA A 55 -4.80 -13.06 -6.06
CA ALA A 55 -5.53 -14.04 -5.27
C ALA A 55 -5.96 -13.44 -3.93
N LEU A 56 -7.24 -13.60 -3.60
CA LEU A 56 -7.80 -13.31 -2.28
C LEU A 56 -7.87 -14.62 -1.50
N SER A 57 -7.05 -14.76 -0.47
CA SER A 57 -6.98 -15.98 0.36
C SER A 57 -6.76 -17.27 -0.45
N GLY A 58 -6.00 -17.20 -1.54
CA GLY A 58 -5.73 -18.33 -2.43
C GLY A 58 -6.80 -18.64 -3.48
N LEU A 59 -7.88 -17.85 -3.54
CA LEU A 59 -8.89 -17.92 -4.61
C LEU A 59 -8.73 -16.73 -5.56
N PRO A 60 -9.01 -16.85 -6.87
CA PRO A 60 -9.00 -15.70 -7.78
C PRO A 60 -9.88 -14.56 -7.23
N ALA A 61 -9.37 -13.33 -7.27
CA ALA A 61 -10.12 -12.16 -6.82
C ALA A 61 -11.44 -11.95 -7.61
N GLY A 62 -11.50 -12.48 -8.84
CA GLY A 62 -12.66 -12.34 -9.73
C GLY A 62 -13.03 -10.87 -9.94
N ASP A 63 -14.33 -10.61 -9.96
CA ASP A 63 -14.91 -9.29 -10.22
C ASP A 63 -14.76 -8.29 -9.05
N THR A 64 -14.14 -8.69 -7.94
CA THR A 64 -14.04 -7.89 -6.70
C THR A 64 -13.34 -6.54 -6.89
N LEU A 65 -12.43 -6.45 -7.87
CA LEU A 65 -11.63 -5.26 -8.16
C LEU A 65 -12.07 -4.52 -9.42
N LEU A 66 -13.17 -4.94 -10.06
CA LEU A 66 -13.74 -4.19 -11.18
C LEU A 66 -14.09 -2.77 -10.72
N TRP A 67 -13.69 -1.79 -11.52
CA TRP A 67 -13.91 -0.36 -11.25
C TRP A 67 -13.35 0.13 -9.91
N SER A 68 -12.28 -0.52 -9.42
CA SER A 68 -11.59 -0.06 -8.22
C SER A 68 -10.76 1.22 -8.47
N SER A 69 -10.39 1.90 -7.40
CA SER A 69 -9.51 3.07 -7.42
C SER A 69 -8.34 2.91 -6.46
N VAL A 70 -7.18 3.47 -6.81
CA VAL A 70 -6.03 3.51 -5.91
C VAL A 70 -6.28 4.57 -4.85
N VAL A 71 -6.28 4.19 -3.58
CA VAL A 71 -6.55 5.11 -2.46
C VAL A 71 -5.32 5.45 -1.62
N ALA A 72 -4.31 4.57 -1.60
CA ALA A 72 -3.05 4.85 -0.94
C ALA A 72 -1.92 3.93 -1.40
N PHE A 73 -0.69 4.36 -1.14
CA PHE A 73 0.55 3.59 -1.30
C PHE A 73 1.30 3.54 0.04
N VAL A 74 1.97 2.43 0.33
CA VAL A 74 2.83 2.30 1.51
C VAL A 74 4.26 2.68 1.12
N GLU A 75 4.78 3.75 1.72
CA GLU A 75 6.18 4.15 1.51
C GLU A 75 7.13 2.98 1.83
N ASP A 76 8.12 2.78 0.95
CA ASP A 76 9.14 1.73 1.04
C ASP A 76 8.62 0.28 1.03
N SER A 77 7.45 0.01 0.44
CA SER A 77 6.98 -1.37 0.22
C SER A 77 6.34 -1.59 -1.15
N ASP A 78 6.09 -2.85 -1.49
CA ASP A 78 5.35 -3.25 -2.71
C ASP A 78 3.83 -3.32 -2.45
N GLU A 79 3.34 -2.64 -1.41
CA GLU A 79 1.94 -2.68 -0.99
C GLU A 79 1.19 -1.40 -1.36
N LEU A 80 -0.02 -1.56 -1.88
CA LEU A 80 -0.95 -0.45 -2.11
C LEU A 80 -2.37 -0.84 -1.74
N PHE A 81 -3.25 0.16 -1.71
CA PHE A 81 -4.63 -0.04 -1.35
C PHE A 81 -5.57 0.35 -2.49
N LEU A 82 -6.53 -0.55 -2.74
CA LEU A 82 -7.60 -0.37 -3.71
C LEU A 82 -8.94 -0.27 -2.98
N GLN A 83 -9.74 0.74 -3.31
CA GLN A 83 -11.15 0.81 -2.93
C GLN A 83 -11.99 0.21 -4.05
N SER A 84 -12.88 -0.73 -3.71
CA SER A 84 -13.99 -1.15 -4.57
C SER A 84 -15.31 -1.06 -3.81
N GLU A 85 -16.42 -1.44 -4.43
CA GLU A 85 -17.73 -1.49 -3.73
C GLU A 85 -17.73 -2.46 -2.54
N ALA A 86 -16.90 -3.50 -2.59
CA ALA A 86 -16.84 -4.52 -1.54
C ALA A 86 -16.08 -4.04 -0.29
N GLY A 87 -15.23 -3.03 -0.41
CA GLY A 87 -14.36 -2.57 0.66
C GLY A 87 -13.01 -2.06 0.18
N ILE A 88 -12.09 -1.90 1.13
CA ILE A 88 -10.68 -1.60 0.85
C ILE A 88 -9.87 -2.87 0.93
N PHE A 89 -9.07 -3.08 -0.09
CA PHE A 89 -8.15 -4.19 -0.21
C PHE A 89 -6.74 -3.66 -0.17
N MET A 90 -5.90 -4.30 0.63
CA MET A 90 -4.47 -4.14 0.52
C MET A 90 -3.95 -5.21 -0.43
N ILE A 91 -3.17 -4.79 -1.42
CA ILE A 91 -2.55 -5.69 -2.40
C ILE A 91 -1.04 -5.67 -2.19
N ASP A 92 -0.40 -6.83 -2.31
CA ASP A 92 1.04 -6.97 -2.41
C ASP A 92 1.37 -7.31 -3.87
N ILE A 93 2.02 -6.36 -4.54
CA ILE A 93 2.35 -6.45 -5.97
C ILE A 93 3.36 -7.57 -6.24
N ARG A 94 4.26 -7.86 -5.29
CA ARG A 94 5.32 -8.86 -5.46
C ARG A 94 4.77 -10.27 -5.33
N SER A 95 3.95 -10.51 -4.32
CA SER A 95 3.35 -11.83 -4.08
C SER A 95 2.08 -12.09 -4.88
N MET A 96 1.52 -11.07 -5.54
CA MET A 96 0.23 -11.13 -6.25
C MET A 96 -0.91 -11.60 -5.34
N GLN A 97 -0.82 -11.27 -4.06
CA GLN A 97 -1.86 -11.56 -3.07
C GLN A 97 -2.59 -10.28 -2.71
N LEU A 98 -3.86 -10.42 -2.37
CA LEU A 98 -4.63 -9.34 -1.77
C LEU A 98 -5.39 -9.81 -0.54
N ARG A 99 -5.65 -8.87 0.37
CA ARG A 99 -6.51 -9.07 1.55
C ARG A 99 -7.44 -7.89 1.74
N LYS A 100 -8.67 -8.17 2.15
CA LYS A 100 -9.63 -7.14 2.57
C LYS A 100 -9.20 -6.60 3.93
N VAL A 101 -9.08 -5.28 4.06
CA VAL A 101 -8.70 -4.62 5.32
C VAL A 101 -9.83 -3.79 5.92
N LEU A 102 -10.81 -3.39 5.10
CA LEU A 102 -11.99 -2.65 5.55
C LEU A 102 -13.22 -3.04 4.75
N GLU A 103 -14.39 -3.00 5.38
CA GLU A 103 -15.68 -3.20 4.72
C GLU A 103 -16.36 -1.86 4.39
N GLY A 104 -17.14 -1.83 3.32
CA GLY A 104 -17.97 -0.69 2.94
C GLY A 104 -17.28 0.31 1.98
N ILE A 105 -18.06 1.32 1.61
CA ILE A 105 -17.69 2.34 0.63
C ILE A 105 -17.28 3.63 1.39
N GLN A 106 -16.36 4.41 0.81
CA GLN A 106 -15.96 5.74 1.29
C GLN A 106 -15.22 5.75 2.63
N SER A 107 -14.04 5.16 2.67
CA SER A 107 -13.14 5.33 3.81
C SER A 107 -11.83 5.94 3.37
N THR A 108 -11.45 7.05 3.99
CA THR A 108 -10.12 7.62 3.82
C THR A 108 -9.14 6.81 4.64
N ILE A 109 -8.06 6.34 4.00
CA ILE A 109 -6.98 5.63 4.69
C ILE A 109 -5.69 6.42 4.59
N TYR A 110 -4.85 6.27 5.61
CA TYR A 110 -3.50 6.80 5.65
C TYR A 110 -2.57 5.70 6.16
N PRO A 111 -1.97 4.90 5.26
CA PRO A 111 -1.02 3.88 5.68
C PRO A 111 0.22 4.52 6.29
N TYR A 112 0.78 3.86 7.30
CA TYR A 112 2.03 4.27 7.95
C TYR A 112 2.83 3.02 8.30
N THR A 113 4.15 3.11 8.19
CA THR A 113 5.06 2.00 8.53
C THR A 113 5.55 2.07 9.97
N SER A 114 5.54 3.26 10.58
CA SER A 114 5.98 3.47 11.96
C SER A 114 5.32 4.68 12.61
N PHE A 115 5.34 4.72 13.94
CA PHE A 115 4.94 5.87 14.74
C PHE A 115 6.04 6.16 15.76
N TYR A 116 6.32 7.45 15.98
CA TYR A 116 7.29 7.83 17.00
C TYR A 116 6.69 7.60 18.39
N THR A 117 7.18 6.59 19.10
CA THR A 117 6.91 6.44 20.53
C THR A 117 8.02 7.10 21.33
N ARG A 118 7.69 8.02 22.24
CA ARG A 118 8.67 8.48 23.22
C ARG A 118 9.06 7.27 24.07
N GLY A 119 10.33 6.87 24.00
CA GLY A 119 10.89 5.85 24.86
C GLY A 119 10.59 6.21 26.31
N ARG A 120 9.85 5.36 27.03
CA ARG A 120 9.91 5.39 28.48
C ARG A 120 11.29 4.90 28.84
N ASP A 121 12.08 5.76 29.47
CA ASP A 121 13.19 5.34 30.32
C ASP A 121 12.60 4.42 31.39
N ILE A 122 12.50 3.13 31.09
CA ILE A 122 12.27 2.12 32.10
C ILE A 122 13.59 2.05 32.85
N VAL A 123 13.71 2.87 33.90
CA VAL A 123 14.74 2.73 34.91
C VAL A 123 14.76 1.26 35.27
N GLY A 124 15.85 0.59 34.92
CA GLY A 124 16.11 -0.77 35.36
C GLY A 124 16.12 -0.74 36.87
N ILE A 125 15.07 -1.29 37.48
CA ILE A 125 15.15 -1.74 38.86
C ILE A 125 16.04 -2.99 38.80
N ASP A 126 17.34 -2.76 38.92
CA ASP A 126 18.26 -3.77 39.44
C ASP A 126 18.17 -3.67 40.96
N ASP A 127 17.33 -4.53 41.54
CA ASP A 127 17.45 -4.92 42.95
C ASP A 127 17.43 -6.45 42.97
N ARG A 128 18.61 -7.04 42.77
CA ARG A 128 18.88 -8.41 43.20
C ARG A 128 19.16 -8.43 44.69
N ASP A 129 18.49 -9.40 45.32
CA ASP A 129 18.82 -10.08 46.56
C ASP A 129 18.67 -9.31 47.89
N GLU A 130 17.60 -9.63 48.64
CA GLU A 130 17.74 -10.14 50.02
C GLU A 130 16.55 -11.05 50.44
N GLN A 131 16.86 -12.35 50.55
CA GLN A 131 16.57 -13.26 51.68
C GLN A 131 15.13 -13.48 52.22
N TRP A 132 14.68 -14.72 51.99
CA TRP A 132 14.20 -15.70 53.00
C TRP A 132 13.10 -15.30 54.01
N LYS A 133 11.90 -15.93 53.92
CA LYS A 133 11.37 -16.95 54.87
C LYS A 133 9.83 -17.00 55.02
N HIS A 134 9.35 -18.26 54.99
CA HIS A 134 8.21 -18.84 55.73
C HIS A 134 6.76 -18.57 55.27
N LEU A 135 6.18 -19.65 54.69
CA LEU A 135 4.88 -20.25 54.99
C LEU A 135 3.75 -19.33 55.49
N LEU A 136 2.76 -19.12 54.63
CA LEU A 136 1.38 -19.59 54.81
C LEU A 136 0.80 -19.95 53.45
#